data_AF-A6SX01-F1
#
_entry.id   AF-A6SX01-F1
#
_cell.length_a   1.000
_cell.length_b   1.000
_cell.length_c   1.000
_cell.angle_alpha   90.00
_cell.angle_beta   90.00
_cell.angle_gamma   90.00
#
_symmetry.space_group_name_H-M   'P 1'
#
loop_
_entity.id
_entity.type
_entity.pdbx_description
1 polymer ?
#
loop_
_entity_poly.entity_id
_entity_poly.type
_entity_poly.pdbx_seq_one_letter_code
_entity_poly.pdbx_strand_id
1 'polypeptide(L)'
;MRTLLGFFCSLLMLGCQQSEFGLEKLTKGVSTEADVRSAMGEPEIVWEEHNGSRTLEYPKGPAGHRTYMVDIDAQGKLRDYTQVLTNDNFATIKVGMTREEVRRKLGKPRTVGKFNLKNEEVWDWRYLEGPSIERFFNVHFDLETGKVTRTSVSDPTYG
;
A
#
# COMPACT_ATOMS: atom_id res chain seq x y z
N MET A 1 -37.25 -11.68 -43.11
CA MET A 1 -35.80 -11.58 -42.81
C MET A 1 -35.66 -10.81 -41.50
N ARG A 2 -35.10 -11.44 -40.45
CA ARG A 2 -34.95 -10.89 -39.10
C ARG A 2 -33.61 -10.15 -39.02
N THR A 3 -33.61 -8.83 -38.89
CA THR A 3 -32.42 -8.06 -38.49
C THR A 3 -32.41 -7.96 -36.97
N LEU A 4 -31.51 -8.71 -36.33
CA LEU A 4 -31.24 -8.64 -34.90
C LEU A 4 -30.33 -7.44 -34.63
N LEU A 5 -30.86 -6.44 -33.93
CA LEU A 5 -30.12 -5.30 -33.41
C LEU A 5 -29.33 -5.77 -32.18
N GLY A 6 -28.02 -5.94 -32.32
CA GLY A 6 -27.12 -6.34 -31.24
C GLY A 6 -26.92 -5.20 -30.24
N PHE A 7 -27.52 -5.32 -29.06
CA PHE A 7 -27.35 -4.41 -27.94
C PHE A 7 -26.00 -4.67 -27.27
N PHE A 8 -24.97 -3.89 -27.61
CA PHE A 8 -23.66 -3.99 -26.97
C PHE A 8 -23.75 -3.29 -25.60
N CYS A 9 -24.01 -4.08 -24.55
CA CYS A 9 -24.01 -3.62 -23.17
C CYS A 9 -22.55 -3.38 -22.75
N SER A 10 -22.06 -2.17 -22.99
CA SER A 10 -20.78 -1.70 -22.48
C SER A 10 -20.88 -1.61 -20.95
N LEU A 11 -20.43 -2.66 -20.28
CA LEU A 11 -20.28 -2.71 -18.84
C LEU A 11 -19.21 -1.69 -18.44
N LEU A 12 -19.65 -0.49 -18.07
CA LEU A 12 -18.83 0.53 -17.43
C LEU A 12 -18.33 -0.06 -16.11
N MET A 13 -17.14 -0.65 -16.15
CA MET A 13 -16.32 -0.82 -14.96
C MET A 13 -15.99 0.58 -14.48
N LEU A 14 -16.87 1.14 -13.64
CA LEU A 14 -16.56 2.25 -12.76
C LEU A 14 -15.40 1.77 -11.89
N GLY A 15 -14.19 1.97 -12.40
CA GLY A 15 -12.99 1.93 -11.59
C GLY A 15 -13.26 2.86 -10.44
N CYS A 16 -13.46 2.28 -9.26
CA CYS A 16 -13.54 3.01 -8.02
C CYS A 16 -12.20 3.75 -7.92
N GLN A 17 -12.18 5.02 -8.37
CA GLN A 17 -11.18 5.96 -7.92
C GLN A 17 -11.41 6.01 -6.42
N GLN A 18 -10.69 5.15 -5.68
CA GLN A 18 -10.62 5.14 -4.22
C GLN A 18 -9.89 6.40 -3.81
N SER A 19 -10.60 7.48 -4.00
CA SER A 19 -10.25 8.81 -3.59
C SER A 19 -9.99 8.77 -2.08
N GLU A 20 -9.14 9.65 -1.57
CA GLU A 20 -8.82 9.72 -0.13
C GLU A 20 -10.01 10.12 0.75
N PHE A 21 -11.19 10.20 0.15
CA PHE A 21 -12.45 10.65 0.70
C PHE A 21 -12.97 9.55 1.63
N GLY A 22 -12.94 9.81 2.92
CA GLY A 22 -13.48 8.92 3.93
C GLY A 22 -12.73 9.03 5.26
N LEU A 23 -11.41 9.22 5.22
CA LEU A 23 -10.60 9.34 6.44
C LEU A 23 -11.03 10.54 7.29
N GLU A 24 -11.42 11.65 6.65
CA GLU A 24 -11.92 12.86 7.31
C GLU A 24 -13.22 12.67 8.09
N LYS A 25 -13.96 11.58 7.83
CA LYS A 25 -15.21 11.24 8.51
C LYS A 25 -14.98 10.34 9.73
N LEU A 26 -13.76 9.87 9.93
CA LEU A 26 -13.41 8.93 10.99
C LEU A 26 -12.86 9.67 12.21
N THR A 27 -13.31 9.23 13.39
CA THR A 27 -12.86 9.78 14.67
C THR A 27 -12.15 8.68 15.46
N LYS A 28 -10.86 8.89 15.79
CA LYS A 28 -10.07 7.97 16.61
C LYS A 28 -10.75 7.72 17.97
N GLY A 29 -10.74 6.48 18.44
CA GLY A 29 -11.41 6.00 19.65
C GLY A 29 -12.94 5.87 19.55
N VAL A 30 -13.57 6.39 18.48
CA VAL A 30 -15.04 6.39 18.33
C VAL A 30 -15.48 5.53 17.15
N SER A 31 -14.90 5.75 15.98
CA SER A 31 -15.20 5.00 14.76
C SER A 31 -14.85 3.54 14.94
N THR A 32 -15.75 2.66 14.52
CA THR A 32 -15.53 1.22 14.45
C THR A 32 -14.78 0.84 13.19
N GLU A 33 -14.26 -0.36 13.14
CA GLU A 33 -13.77 -0.92 11.88
C GLU A 33 -14.82 -0.97 10.78
N ALA A 34 -16.09 -1.21 11.11
CA ALA A 34 -17.17 -1.18 10.11
C ALA A 34 -17.29 0.23 9.49
N ASP A 35 -17.12 1.28 10.30
CA ASP A 35 -17.09 2.66 9.80
C ASP A 35 -15.87 2.89 8.89
N VAL A 36 -14.69 2.37 9.28
CA VAL A 36 -13.48 2.43 8.46
C VAL A 36 -13.69 1.76 7.10
N ARG A 37 -14.21 0.53 7.08
CA ARG A 37 -14.49 -0.21 5.84
C ARG A 37 -15.56 0.47 5.01
N SER A 38 -16.58 1.06 5.65
CA SER A 38 -17.59 1.86 4.94
C SER A 38 -17.00 3.13 4.31
N ALA A 39 -16.00 3.74 4.93
CA ALA A 39 -15.37 4.96 4.46
C ALA A 39 -14.29 4.71 3.41
N MET A 40 -13.47 3.67 3.58
CA MET A 40 -12.28 3.40 2.77
C MET A 40 -12.42 2.22 1.81
N GLY A 41 -13.49 1.43 1.94
CA GLY A 41 -13.67 0.15 1.26
C GLY A 41 -13.01 -1.01 2.00
N GLU A 42 -12.93 -2.17 1.32
CA GLU A 42 -12.22 -3.33 1.84
C GLU A 42 -10.69 -3.10 1.81
N PRO A 43 -9.97 -3.41 2.90
CA PRO A 43 -8.52 -3.39 2.91
C PRO A 43 -7.98 -4.49 2.02
N GLU A 44 -6.78 -4.26 1.47
CA GLU A 44 -6.11 -5.29 0.68
C GLU A 44 -5.55 -6.40 1.59
N ILE A 45 -5.02 -6.01 2.76
CA ILE A 45 -4.50 -6.94 3.76
C ILE A 45 -4.99 -6.53 5.15
N VAL A 46 -5.25 -7.55 5.98
CA VAL A 46 -5.50 -7.40 7.40
C VAL A 46 -4.36 -8.09 8.14
N TRP A 47 -3.60 -7.31 8.91
CA TRP A 47 -2.52 -7.80 9.78
C TRP A 47 -3.08 -8.04 11.17
N GLU A 48 -3.38 -9.30 11.50
CA GLU A 48 -3.88 -9.68 12.82
C GLU A 48 -2.74 -9.67 13.85
N GLU A 49 -3.03 -9.13 15.03
CA GLU A 49 -2.12 -9.15 16.19
C GLU A 49 -2.61 -10.11 17.26
N HIS A 50 -1.66 -10.66 18.04
CA HIS A 50 -1.94 -11.64 19.09
C HIS A 50 -2.86 -11.10 20.20
N ASN A 51 -2.89 -9.78 20.40
CA ASN A 51 -3.73 -9.13 21.40
C ASN A 51 -5.15 -8.81 20.90
N GLY A 52 -5.51 -9.23 19.68
CA GLY A 52 -6.81 -8.98 19.06
C GLY A 52 -6.94 -7.63 18.37
N SER A 53 -5.91 -6.77 18.41
CA SER A 53 -5.82 -5.62 17.51
C SER A 53 -5.43 -6.05 16.10
N ARG A 54 -5.63 -5.17 15.12
CA ARG A 54 -5.20 -5.43 13.75
C ARG A 54 -4.89 -4.15 13.00
N THR A 55 -4.02 -4.25 12.00
CA THR A 55 -3.74 -3.16 11.07
C THR A 55 -4.36 -3.50 9.71
N LEU A 56 -5.19 -2.60 9.19
CA LEU A 56 -5.78 -2.70 7.86
C LEU A 56 -4.90 -1.94 6.87
N GLU A 57 -4.45 -2.62 5.83
CA GLU A 57 -3.58 -2.06 4.80
C GLU A 57 -4.39 -1.64 3.57
N TYR A 58 -4.25 -0.39 3.17
CA TYR A 58 -4.94 0.22 2.02
C TYR A 58 -3.93 0.84 1.03
N PRO A 59 -3.35 0.05 0.11
CA PRO A 59 -2.58 0.58 -1.01
C PRO A 59 -3.51 1.26 -2.02
N LYS A 60 -3.15 2.43 -2.55
CA LYS A 60 -3.97 3.14 -3.54
C LYS A 60 -3.78 2.63 -4.98
N GLY A 61 -3.65 1.31 -5.12
CA GLY A 61 -3.42 0.60 -6.37
C GLY A 61 -2.02 0.80 -6.97
N PRO A 62 -1.70 0.12 -8.08
CA PRO A 62 -0.35 0.15 -8.65
C PRO A 62 0.12 1.55 -9.04
N ALA A 63 -0.79 2.43 -9.47
CA ALA A 63 -0.50 3.81 -9.84
C ALA A 63 -0.59 4.81 -8.66
N GLY A 64 -0.96 4.35 -7.47
CA GLY A 64 -1.11 5.21 -6.29
C GLY A 64 0.22 5.59 -5.67
N HIS A 65 0.24 6.77 -5.03
CA HIS A 65 1.42 7.34 -4.38
C HIS A 65 1.39 7.21 -2.86
N ARG A 66 0.38 6.51 -2.34
CA ARG A 66 0.07 6.43 -0.92
C ARG A 66 -0.40 5.04 -0.57
N THR A 67 0.02 4.60 0.60
CA THR A 67 -0.51 3.45 1.32
C THR A 67 -0.91 3.94 2.70
N TYR A 68 -2.11 3.57 3.14
CA TYR A 68 -2.56 3.82 4.50
C TYR A 68 -2.51 2.54 5.31
N MET A 69 -1.94 2.63 6.51
CA MET A 69 -2.05 1.62 7.56
C MET A 69 -3.04 2.14 8.60
N VAL A 70 -4.13 1.42 8.83
CA VAL A 70 -5.19 1.82 9.75
C VAL A 70 -5.22 0.85 10.92
N ASP A 71 -4.90 1.33 12.11
CA ASP A 71 -4.84 0.52 13.30
C ASP A 71 -6.19 0.46 14.00
N ILE A 72 -6.69 -0.75 14.19
CA ILE A 72 -7.89 -1.05 14.95
C ILE A 72 -7.46 -1.69 16.27
N ASP A 73 -7.93 -1.16 17.40
CA ASP A 73 -7.65 -1.73 18.71
C ASP A 73 -8.40 -3.05 18.96
N ALA A 74 -8.11 -3.70 20.08
CA ALA A 74 -8.73 -4.98 20.44
C ALA A 74 -10.24 -4.88 20.71
N GLN A 75 -10.79 -3.67 20.82
CA GLN A 75 -12.21 -3.39 20.99
C GLN A 75 -12.91 -3.11 19.65
N GLY A 76 -12.18 -3.19 18.54
CA GLY A 76 -12.72 -2.95 17.19
C GLY A 76 -12.87 -1.47 16.86
N LYS A 77 -12.19 -0.58 17.58
CA LYS A 77 -12.22 0.87 17.36
C LYS A 77 -10.96 1.36 16.64
N LEU A 78 -11.13 2.37 15.80
CA LEU A 78 -10.04 3.06 15.14
C LEU A 78 -9.10 3.67 16.18
N ARG A 79 -7.88 3.17 16.29
CA ARG A 79 -6.83 3.74 17.13
C ARG A 79 -6.10 4.86 16.39
N ASP A 80 -5.62 4.56 15.18
CA ASP A 80 -4.85 5.50 14.37
C ASP A 80 -4.91 5.15 12.88
N TYR A 81 -4.48 6.08 12.02
CA TYR A 81 -4.19 5.80 10.61
C TYR A 81 -2.97 6.60 10.16
N THR A 82 -2.10 5.98 9.37
CA THR A 82 -0.83 6.58 8.92
C THR A 82 -0.68 6.42 7.41
N GLN A 83 -0.37 7.51 6.70
CA GLN A 83 0.14 7.41 5.33
C GLN A 83 1.62 7.01 5.41
N VAL A 84 1.97 5.84 4.88
CA VAL A 84 3.28 5.25 5.16
C VAL A 84 4.37 5.51 4.12
N LEU A 85 4.00 5.99 2.92
CA LEU A 85 4.95 6.29 1.86
C LEU A 85 5.46 7.74 1.99
N THR A 86 6.28 7.97 3.03
CA THR A 86 6.92 9.26 3.35
C THR A 86 8.42 9.11 3.50
N ASN A 87 9.16 10.20 3.25
CA ASN A 87 10.61 10.24 3.46
C ASN A 87 11.00 9.86 4.90
N ASP A 88 10.22 10.27 5.90
CA ASP A 88 10.47 9.95 7.31
C ASP A 88 10.37 8.43 7.56
N ASN A 89 9.35 7.77 7.02
CA ASN A 89 9.20 6.32 7.16
C ASN A 89 10.24 5.55 6.35
N PHE A 90 10.57 6.02 5.15
CA PHE A 90 11.63 5.46 4.32
C PHE A 90 12.99 5.48 5.03
N ALA A 91 13.29 6.57 5.75
CA ALA A 91 14.50 6.68 6.56
C ALA A 91 14.56 5.65 7.70
N THR A 92 13.43 5.06 8.10
CA THR A 92 13.41 3.98 9.11
C THR A 92 13.77 2.60 8.55
N ILE A 93 13.84 2.43 7.23
CA ILE A 93 14.26 1.16 6.61
C ILE A 93 15.78 1.03 6.71
N LYS A 94 16.25 -0.03 7.38
CA LYS A 94 17.67 -0.27 7.65
C LYS A 94 18.15 -1.59 7.08
N VAL A 95 19.45 -1.65 6.78
CA VAL A 95 20.16 -2.89 6.42
C VAL A 95 19.92 -3.96 7.49
N GLY A 96 19.66 -5.19 7.07
CA GLY A 96 19.39 -6.32 7.97
C GLY A 96 17.91 -6.52 8.33
N MET A 97 17.01 -5.59 7.99
CA MET A 97 15.56 -5.80 8.12
C MET A 97 15.09 -6.91 7.18
N THR A 98 14.12 -7.69 7.62
CA THR A 98 13.42 -8.71 6.81
C THR A 98 12.43 -8.07 5.85
N ARG A 99 12.06 -8.82 4.81
CA ARG A 99 10.90 -8.53 3.96
C ARG A 99 9.63 -8.19 4.75
N GLU A 100 9.34 -8.96 5.80
CA GLU A 100 8.16 -8.75 6.64
C GLU A 100 8.23 -7.43 7.41
N GLU A 101 9.36 -7.11 8.03
CA GLU A 101 9.55 -5.82 8.72
C GLU A 101 9.36 -4.63 7.77
N VAL A 102 9.80 -4.76 6.51
CA VAL A 102 9.55 -3.75 5.47
C VAL A 102 8.07 -3.70 5.08
N ARG A 103 7.39 -4.85 4.93
CA ARG A 103 5.94 -4.91 4.64
C ARG A 103 5.12 -4.24 5.73
N ARG A 104 5.44 -4.48 7.01
CA ARG A 104 4.77 -3.85 8.15
C ARG A 104 4.92 -2.33 8.16
N LYS A 105 6.01 -1.82 7.58
CA LYS A 105 6.28 -0.38 7.53
C LYS A 105 5.67 0.31 6.32
N LEU A 106 5.78 -0.26 5.12
CA LEU A 106 5.46 0.44 3.87
C LEU A 106 4.24 -0.10 3.13
N GLY A 107 3.69 -1.23 3.58
CA GLY A 107 2.62 -1.89 2.84
C GLY A 107 3.12 -2.58 1.58
N LYS A 108 2.18 -3.05 0.75
CA LYS A 108 2.46 -3.89 -0.41
C LYS A 108 3.28 -3.10 -1.42
N PRO A 109 4.41 -3.66 -1.90
CA PRO A 109 5.15 -3.01 -2.97
C PRO A 109 4.31 -3.03 -4.25
N ARG A 110 4.54 -2.03 -5.09
CA ARG A 110 3.97 -1.98 -6.45
C ARG A 110 4.55 -3.11 -7.30
N THR A 111 5.87 -3.28 -7.29
CA THR A 111 6.57 -4.32 -8.05
C THR A 111 7.51 -5.11 -7.16
N VAL A 112 7.71 -6.39 -7.51
CA VAL A 112 8.76 -7.26 -6.97
C VAL A 112 9.58 -7.78 -8.14
N GLY A 113 10.82 -7.29 -8.29
CA GLY A 113 11.78 -7.74 -9.29
C GLY A 113 12.81 -8.69 -8.68
N LYS A 114 13.14 -9.79 -9.37
CA LYS A 114 14.18 -10.73 -8.94
C LYS A 114 15.30 -10.81 -9.98
N PHE A 115 16.54 -10.66 -9.53
CA PHE A 115 17.75 -10.63 -10.34
C PHE A 115 18.73 -11.70 -9.82
N ASN A 116 18.50 -12.96 -10.23
CA ASN A 116 19.24 -14.12 -9.74
C ASN A 116 20.77 -13.99 -9.94
N LEU A 117 21.22 -13.43 -11.06
CA LEU A 117 22.66 -13.24 -11.34
C LEU A 117 23.36 -12.26 -10.38
N LYS A 118 22.58 -11.39 -9.71
CA LYS A 118 23.07 -10.42 -8.73
C LYS A 118 22.75 -10.83 -7.29
N ASN A 119 22.16 -12.01 -7.09
CA ASN A 119 21.58 -12.44 -5.81
C ASN A 119 20.64 -11.41 -5.16
N GLU A 120 19.81 -10.73 -5.98
CA GLU A 120 19.07 -9.54 -5.54
C GLU A 120 17.58 -9.63 -5.83
N GLU A 121 16.76 -9.21 -4.88
CA GLU A 121 15.33 -8.94 -5.05
C GLU A 121 15.05 -7.46 -4.74
N VAL A 122 14.29 -6.78 -5.58
CA VAL A 122 14.02 -5.34 -5.43
C VAL A 122 12.52 -5.13 -5.37
N TRP A 123 12.09 -4.43 -4.33
CA TRP A 123 10.71 -3.98 -4.17
C TRP A 123 10.65 -2.48 -4.35
N ASP A 124 9.61 -2.00 -5.04
CA ASP A 124 9.41 -0.57 -5.24
C ASP A 124 8.04 -0.08 -4.77
N TRP A 125 8.01 1.19 -4.38
CA TRP A 125 6.79 1.95 -4.11
C TRP A 125 6.85 3.29 -4.83
N ARG A 126 5.75 3.65 -5.48
CA ARG A 126 5.55 5.00 -6.03
C ARG A 126 5.12 5.94 -4.92
N TYR A 127 5.71 7.13 -4.86
CA TYR A 127 5.33 8.19 -3.94
C TYR A 127 5.49 9.58 -4.58
N LEU A 128 4.94 10.60 -3.92
CA LEU A 128 5.17 11.99 -4.27
C LEU A 128 6.21 12.60 -3.32
N GLU A 129 7.32 13.04 -3.88
CA GLU A 129 8.27 13.93 -3.23
C GLU A 129 7.77 15.38 -3.34
N GLY A 130 7.40 15.96 -2.20
CA GLY A 130 6.75 17.26 -2.19
C GLY A 130 5.36 17.23 -2.87
N PRO A 131 4.94 18.31 -3.53
CA PRO A 131 3.56 18.44 -4.01
C PRO A 131 3.25 17.62 -5.28
N SER A 132 4.25 17.26 -6.08
CA SER A 132 3.98 16.69 -7.41
C SER A 132 5.11 15.86 -8.04
N ILE A 133 6.28 15.74 -7.42
CA ILE A 133 7.40 15.02 -8.04
C ILE A 133 7.23 13.53 -7.78
N GLU A 134 6.87 12.77 -8.81
CA GLU A 134 6.80 11.31 -8.69
C GLU A 134 8.19 10.71 -8.57
N ARG A 135 8.34 9.79 -7.61
CA ARG A 135 9.56 9.01 -7.39
C ARG A 135 9.20 7.57 -7.08
N PHE A 136 10.17 6.67 -7.26
CA PHE A 136 10.14 5.34 -6.68
C PHE A 136 11.11 5.26 -5.51
N PHE A 137 10.63 4.76 -4.38
CA PHE A 137 11.48 4.29 -3.31
C PHE A 137 11.69 2.78 -3.47
N ASN A 138 12.94 2.35 -3.56
CA ASN A 138 13.32 0.97 -3.79
C ASN A 138 14.00 0.39 -2.55
N VAL A 139 13.62 -0.84 -2.19
CA VAL A 139 14.29 -1.62 -1.15
C VAL A 139 14.89 -2.85 -1.80
N HIS A 140 16.20 -3.02 -1.60
CA HIS A 140 16.97 -4.13 -2.15
C HIS A 140 17.19 -5.17 -1.08
N PHE A 141 16.91 -6.42 -1.40
CA PHE A 141 17.07 -7.58 -0.54
C PHE A 141 18.08 -8.54 -1.14
N ASP A 142 18.87 -9.15 -0.27
CA ASP A 142 19.64 -10.34 -0.62
C ASP A 142 18.67 -11.52 -0.80
N LEU A 143 18.80 -12.26 -1.92
CA LEU A 143 17.83 -13.30 -2.29
C LEU A 143 17.84 -14.47 -1.30
N GLU A 144 19.01 -14.85 -0.80
CA GLU A 144 19.20 -16.00 0.10
C GLU A 144 18.68 -15.71 1.51
N THR A 145 19.14 -14.62 2.11
CA THR A 145 18.82 -14.26 3.50
C THR A 145 17.49 -13.53 3.62
N GLY A 146 17.03 -12.88 2.54
CA GLY A 146 15.83 -12.05 2.55
C GLY A 146 15.95 -10.77 3.35
N LYS A 147 17.19 -10.31 3.59
CA LYS A 147 17.48 -9.13 4.37
C LYS A 147 17.78 -7.92 3.48
N VAL A 148 17.36 -6.74 3.93
CA VAL A 148 17.67 -5.48 3.26
C VAL A 148 19.18 -5.30 3.17
N THR A 149 19.67 -5.03 1.96
CA THR A 149 21.08 -4.72 1.69
C THR A 149 21.31 -3.23 1.46
N ARG A 150 20.33 -2.53 0.85
CA ARG A 150 20.32 -1.07 0.67
C ARG A 150 18.93 -0.56 0.29
N THR A 151 18.80 0.75 0.25
CA THR A 151 17.66 1.47 -0.34
C THR A 151 18.15 2.39 -1.46
N SER A 152 17.26 2.75 -2.38
CA SER A 152 17.55 3.74 -3.42
C SER A 152 16.29 4.51 -3.82
N VAL A 153 16.47 5.65 -4.49
CA VAL A 153 15.38 6.41 -5.11
C VAL A 153 15.64 6.50 -6.60
N SER A 154 14.60 6.28 -7.42
CA SER A 154 14.69 6.36 -8.88
C SER A 154 13.52 7.15 -9.47
N ASP A 155 13.70 7.65 -10.68
CA ASP A 155 12.67 8.38 -11.42
C ASP A 155 11.76 7.42 -12.21
N PRO A 156 10.46 7.72 -12.34
CA PRO A 156 9.54 6.90 -13.15
C PRO A 156 9.89 6.83 -14.63
N THR A 157 10.70 7.76 -15.13
CA THR A 157 11.12 7.85 -16.54
C THR A 157 12.24 6.89 -16.92
N TYR A 158 12.91 6.26 -15.95
CA TYR A 158 14.03 5.35 -16.18
C TYR A 158 13.83 3.95 -15.56
N GLY A 159 12.57 3.52 -15.41
CA GLY A 159 12.18 2.20 -14.88
C GLY A 159 11.89 1.18 -15.97
#